data_AF-A0A7S1HR66-F1
#
_entry.id   AF-A0A7S1HR66-F1
#
_cell.length_a   1.000
_cell.length_b   1.000
_cell.length_c   1.000
_cell.angle_alpha   90.00
_cell.angle_beta   90.00
_cell.angle_gamma   90.00
#
_symmetry.space_group_name_H-M   'P 1'
#
loop_
_entity.id
_entity.type
_entity.pdbx_description
1 polymer ?
#
loop_
_entity_poly.entity_id
_entity_poly.type
_entity_poly.pdbx_seq_one_letter_code
_entity_poly.pdbx_strand_id
1 'polypeptide(L)'
;DASVQTALGQWCFKVAGISFIERNAAKLLFGKPPQSSYAEALGFLEASYKLRPNKKAALFAGLCQDKLKDRAASHTWFERCLELEGSGEADAELDRQAKAALK
;
A
#
# COMPACT_ATOMS: atom_id res chain seq x y z
N ASP A 1 16.17 5.83 -0.46
CA ASP A 1 15.48 6.66 0.55
C ASP A 1 14.11 6.03 0.87
N ALA A 2 13.72 5.99 2.14
CA ALA A 2 12.49 5.33 2.57
C ALA A 2 11.22 6.02 2.03
N SER A 3 11.22 7.35 1.94
CA SER A 3 10.06 8.10 1.44
C SER A 3 9.81 7.83 -0.04
N VAL A 4 10.88 7.73 -0.84
CA VAL A 4 10.80 7.35 -2.26
C VAL A 4 10.22 5.94 -2.42
N GLN A 5 10.70 4.99 -1.61
CA GLN A 5 10.21 3.61 -1.64
C GLN A 5 8.73 3.53 -1.26
N THR A 6 8.29 4.27 -0.23
CA THR A 6 6.87 4.37 0.12
C THR A 6 6.04 4.95 -1.02
N ALA A 7 6.51 6.02 -1.66
CA ALA A 7 5.78 6.65 -2.77
C ALA A 7 5.63 5.70 -3.97
N LEU A 8 6.68 4.95 -4.31
CA LEU A 8 6.64 3.92 -5.36
C LEU A 8 5.66 2.80 -5.00
N GLY A 9 5.72 2.28 -3.77
CA GLY A 9 4.77 1.25 -3.30
C GLY A 9 3.31 1.71 -3.38
N GLN A 10 3.01 2.94 -2.97
CA GLN A 10 1.67 3.52 -3.09
C GLN A 10 1.23 3.68 -4.54
N TRP A 11 2.14 4.10 -5.42
CA TRP A 11 1.86 4.22 -6.85
C TRP A 11 1.52 2.86 -7.45
N CYS A 12 2.37 1.85 -7.20
CA CYS A 12 2.17 0.48 -7.66
C CYS A 12 0.83 -0.10 -7.19
N PHE A 13 0.49 0.10 -5.91
CA PHE A 13 -0.78 -0.36 -5.34
C PHE A 13 -1.99 0.25 -6.07
N LYS A 14 -1.95 1.57 -6.31
CA LYS A 14 -3.02 2.28 -7.03
C LYS A 14 -3.14 1.80 -8.48
N VAL A 15 -2.01 1.66 -9.18
CA VAL A 15 -1.97 1.20 -10.57
C VAL A 15 -2.49 -0.23 -10.70
N ALA A 16 -2.14 -1.12 -9.77
CA ALA A 16 -2.64 -2.49 -9.72
C ALA A 16 -4.17 -2.56 -9.52
N GLY A 17 -4.74 -1.58 -8.80
CA GLY A 17 -6.17 -1.49 -8.51
C GLY A 17 -7.03 -0.87 -9.60
N ILE A 18 -6.46 -0.29 -10.67
CA ILE A 18 -7.24 0.28 -11.78
C ILE A 18 -8.09 -0.82 -12.40
N SER A 19 -9.39 -0.57 -12.59
CA SER A 19 -10.32 -1.53 -13.18
C SER A 19 -10.07 -1.75 -14.67
N PHE A 20 -10.61 -2.83 -15.23
CA PHE A 20 -10.51 -3.09 -16.68
C PHE A 20 -11.16 -1.98 -17.52
N ILE A 21 -12.27 -1.40 -17.03
CA ILE A 21 -12.99 -0.31 -17.69
C ILE A 21 -12.12 0.95 -17.73
N GLU A 22 -11.58 1.36 -16.58
CA GLU A 22 -10.66 2.51 -16.50
C GLU A 22 -9.42 2.29 -17.36
N ARG A 23 -8.88 1.06 -17.42
CA ARG A 23 -7.76 0.72 -18.31
C ARG A 23 -8.11 0.90 -19.79
N ASN A 24 -9.31 0.51 -20.22
CA ASN A 24 -9.72 0.66 -21.62
C ASN A 24 -10.00 2.11 -22.00
N ALA A 25 -10.59 2.90 -21.09
CA ALA A 25 -10.75 4.34 -21.28
C ALA A 25 -9.38 5.05 -21.36
N ALA A 26 -8.45 4.70 -20.47
CA ALA A 26 -7.08 5.23 -20.49
C ALA A 26 -6.31 4.83 -21.76
N LYS A 27 -6.52 3.61 -22.29
CA LYS A 27 -5.93 3.17 -23.57
C LYS A 27 -6.26 4.06 -24.74
N LEU A 28 -7.54 4.43 -24.83
CA LEU A 28 -8.06 5.24 -25.92
C LEU A 28 -7.53 6.67 -25.87
N LEU A 29 -7.32 7.21 -24.68
CA LEU A 29 -6.91 8.60 -24.46
C LEU A 29 -5.39 8.80 -24.40
N PHE A 30 -4.65 7.86 -23.81
CA PHE A 30 -3.25 8.04 -23.41
C PHE A 30 -2.30 6.94 -23.90
N GLY A 31 -2.77 5.99 -24.71
CA GLY A 31 -1.96 4.83 -25.12
C GLY A 31 -1.85 3.77 -24.02
N LYS A 32 -0.79 2.95 -23.99
CA LYS A 32 -0.72 1.80 -23.06
C LYS A 32 -0.74 2.29 -21.59
N PRO A 33 -1.78 1.95 -20.79
CA PRO A 33 -1.87 2.41 -19.41
C PRO A 33 -0.73 1.80 -18.59
N PRO A 34 -0.24 2.49 -17.55
CA PRO A 34 0.77 1.94 -16.66
C PRO A 34 0.26 0.62 -16.07
N GLN A 35 1.18 -0.33 -15.89
CA GLN A 35 0.90 -1.63 -15.32
C GLN A 35 1.80 -1.82 -14.11
N SER A 36 1.23 -2.43 -13.06
CA SER A 36 1.92 -2.76 -11.82
C SER A 36 1.13 -3.88 -11.14
N SER A 37 1.73 -4.51 -10.12
CA SER A 37 1.06 -5.53 -9.30
C SER A 37 1.06 -5.20 -7.81
N TYR A 38 0.20 -5.86 -7.05
CA TYR A 38 0.23 -5.79 -5.58
C TYR A 38 1.50 -6.40 -4.99
N ALA A 39 2.10 -7.39 -5.65
CA ALA A 39 3.38 -7.97 -5.24
C ALA A 39 4.55 -6.99 -5.42
N GLU A 40 4.56 -6.27 -6.54
CA GLU A 40 5.55 -5.20 -6.80
C GLU A 40 5.40 -4.05 -5.79
N ALA A 41 4.15 -3.64 -5.52
CA ALA A 41 3.85 -2.65 -4.49
C ALA A 41 4.40 -3.10 -3.11
N LEU A 42 4.12 -4.34 -2.72
CA LEU A 42 4.59 -4.92 -1.47
C LEU A 42 6.11 -4.88 -1.36
N GLY A 43 6.85 -5.26 -2.41
CA GLY A 43 8.31 -5.24 -2.41
C GLY A 43 8.90 -3.84 -2.12
N PHE A 44 8.32 -2.79 -2.71
CA PHE A 44 8.76 -1.41 -2.41
C PHE A 44 8.41 -0.99 -0.97
N LEU A 45 7.26 -1.42 -0.45
CA LEU A 45 6.81 -1.09 0.92
C LEU A 45 7.66 -1.80 1.97
N GLU A 46 8.02 -3.06 1.74
CA GLU A 46 8.95 -3.82 2.57
C GLU A 46 10.35 -3.20 2.55
N ALA A 47 10.82 -2.78 1.37
CA ALA A 47 12.09 -2.07 1.24
C ALA A 47 12.06 -0.74 2.00
N SER A 48 10.96 0.02 1.92
CA SER A 48 10.76 1.25 2.69
C SER A 48 10.82 0.97 4.20
N TYR A 49 10.03 0.00 4.66
CA TYR A 49 9.91 -0.35 6.06
C TYR A 49 11.25 -0.83 6.65
N LYS A 50 12.03 -1.61 5.88
CA LYS A 50 13.38 -2.03 6.24
C LYS A 50 14.37 -0.87 6.38
N LEU A 51 14.24 0.16 5.55
CA LEU A 51 15.07 1.36 5.62
C LEU A 51 14.71 2.24 6.82
N ARG A 52 13.41 2.48 7.02
CA ARG A 52 12.86 3.22 8.16
C ARG A 52 11.41 2.79 8.39
N PRO A 53 11.11 2.09 9.51
CA PRO A 53 9.74 1.74 9.87
C PRO A 53 8.84 2.99 9.88
N ASN A 54 7.71 2.92 9.17
CA ASN A 54 6.74 4.00 9.11
C ASN A 54 5.32 3.46 8.87
N LYS A 55 4.33 4.14 9.45
CA LYS A 55 2.91 3.72 9.43
C LYS A 55 2.39 3.54 8.01
N LYS A 56 2.72 4.48 7.11
CA LYS A 56 2.23 4.47 5.73
C LYS A 56 2.70 3.24 4.96
N ALA A 57 3.97 2.86 5.09
CA ALA A 57 4.50 1.65 4.48
C ALA A 57 3.83 0.39 5.05
N ALA A 58 3.68 0.31 6.39
CA ALA A 58 3.03 -0.83 7.04
C ALA A 58 1.56 -0.99 6.63
N LEU A 59 0.78 0.08 6.63
CA LEU A 59 -0.62 0.06 6.20
C LEU A 59 -0.76 -0.45 4.77
N PHE A 60 -0.01 0.13 3.83
CA PHE A 60 -0.09 -0.28 2.43
C PHE A 60 0.41 -1.71 2.22
N ALA A 61 1.39 -2.17 3.01
CA ALA A 61 1.85 -3.57 2.95
C ALA A 61 0.73 -4.53 3.38
N GLY A 62 0.00 -4.22 4.45
CA GLY A 62 -1.19 -4.99 4.85
C GLY A 62 -2.26 -5.02 3.76
N LEU A 63 -2.59 -3.86 3.19
CA LEU A 63 -3.53 -3.77 2.07
C LEU A 63 -3.07 -4.58 0.84
N CYS A 64 -1.77 -4.63 0.55
CA CYS A 64 -1.24 -5.50 -0.52
C CYS A 64 -1.48 -6.98 -0.20
N GLN A 65 -1.19 -7.41 1.03
CA GLN A 65 -1.37 -8.79 1.45
C GLN A 65 -2.85 -9.24 1.41
N ASP A 66 -3.80 -8.36 1.76
CA ASP A 66 -5.23 -8.63 1.57
C ASP A 66 -5.59 -8.89 0.10
N LYS A 67 -5.03 -8.11 -0.81
CA LYS A 67 -5.24 -8.30 -2.25
C LYS A 67 -4.58 -9.58 -2.75
N LEU A 68 -3.45 -9.97 -2.17
CA LEU A 68 -2.73 -11.22 -2.43
C LEU A 68 -3.32 -12.43 -1.69
N LYS A 69 -4.38 -12.23 -0.88
CA LYS A 69 -5.08 -13.27 -0.12
C LYS A 69 -4.25 -13.92 0.99
N ASP A 70 -3.18 -13.26 1.45
CA ASP A 70 -2.44 -13.66 2.65
C ASP A 70 -2.96 -12.90 3.88
N ARG A 71 -4.04 -13.42 4.47
CA ARG A 71 -4.72 -12.77 5.60
C ARG A 71 -3.85 -12.72 6.86
N ALA A 72 -2.99 -13.72 7.06
CA ALA A 72 -2.10 -13.78 8.22
C ALA A 72 -1.05 -12.68 8.13
N ALA A 73 -0.36 -12.58 6.99
CA ALA A 73 0.62 -11.52 6.79
C ALA A 73 -0.02 -10.12 6.79
N SER A 74 -1.23 -9.99 6.24
CA SER A 74 -2.01 -8.75 6.27
C SER A 74 -2.23 -8.26 7.71
N HIS A 75 -2.73 -9.13 8.58
CA HIS A 75 -2.97 -8.82 9.99
C HIS A 75 -1.68 -8.34 10.69
N THR A 76 -0.57 -9.07 10.50
CA THR A 76 0.73 -8.69 11.04
C THR A 76 1.18 -7.30 10.59
N TRP A 77 0.92 -6.93 9.33
CA TRP A 77 1.28 -5.60 8.84
C TRP A 77 0.41 -4.48 9.41
N PHE A 78 -0.89 -4.72 9.62
CA PHE A 78 -1.75 -3.74 10.28
C PHE A 78 -1.39 -3.56 11.75
N GLU A 79 -1.04 -4.64 12.47
CA GLU A 79 -0.50 -4.54 13.84
C GLU A 79 0.77 -3.70 13.88
N ARG A 80 1.74 -3.96 12.99
CA ARG A 80 2.95 -3.13 12.85
C ARG A 80 2.65 -1.66 12.57
N CYS A 81 1.57 -1.35 11.85
CA CYS A 81 1.15 0.04 11.64
C CYS A 81 0.71 0.68 12.96
N LEU A 82 -0.05 -0.05 13.78
CA LEU A 82 -0.61 0.43 15.05
C LEU A 82 0.44 0.52 16.17
N GLU A 83 1.47 -0.31 16.13
CA GLU A 83 2.58 -0.31 17.10
C GLU A 83 3.51 0.91 16.96
N LEU A 84 3.58 1.51 15.77
CA LEU A 84 4.42 2.68 15.55
C LEU A 84 3.82 3.91 16.23
N GLU A 85 4.66 4.77 16.80
CA GLU A 85 4.22 6.08 17.27
C GLU A 85 3.83 6.96 16.07
N GLY A 86 2.76 7.73 16.21
CA GLY A 86 2.26 8.64 15.19
C GLY A 86 2.00 10.02 15.77
N SER A 87 2.10 11.04 14.91
CA SER A 87 1.81 12.42 15.30
C SER A 87 0.90 13.11 14.29
N GLY A 88 -0.10 13.82 14.81
CA GLY A 88 -1.05 14.57 14.01
C GLY A 88 -2.07 13.71 13.25
N GLU A 89 -2.91 14.40 12.48
CA GLU A 89 -4.10 13.79 11.87
C GLU A 89 -3.77 12.78 10.77
N ALA A 90 -2.65 12.99 10.05
CA ALA A 90 -2.24 12.09 8.97
C ALA A 90 -1.96 10.68 9.49
N ASP A 91 -1.28 10.55 10.63
CA ASP A 91 -0.98 9.24 11.22
C ASP A 91 -2.23 8.65 11.90
N ALA A 92 -3.07 9.48 12.52
CA ALA A 92 -4.33 9.02 13.10
C ALA A 92 -5.27 8.40 12.05
N GLU A 93 -5.29 8.94 10.83
CA GLU A 93 -6.05 8.36 9.73
C GLU A 93 -5.51 6.99 9.29
N LEU A 94 -4.19 6.81 9.27
CA LEU A 94 -3.59 5.49 8.98
C LEU A 94 -3.98 4.46 10.05
N ASP A 95 -4.00 4.87 11.32
CA ASP A 95 -4.43 4.00 12.42
C ASP A 95 -5.92 3.63 12.32
N ARG A 96 -6.78 4.58 11.92
CA ARG A 96 -8.20 4.29 11.67
C ARG A 96 -8.37 3.27 10.55
N GLN A 97 -7.62 3.40 9.46
CA GLN A 97 -7.66 2.44 8.35
C GLN A 97 -7.16 1.06 8.76
N ALA A 98 -6.04 0.97 9.47
CA ALA A 98 -5.51 -0.30 9.98
C ALA A 98 -6.51 -0.98 10.94
N LYS A 99 -7.09 -0.24 11.89
CA LYS A 99 -8.13 -0.76 12.80
C LYS A 99 -9.38 -1.22 12.08
N ALA A 100 -9.77 -0.54 11.00
CA ALA A 100 -10.93 -0.95 10.21
C ALA A 100 -10.66 -2.24 9.43
N ALA A 101 -9.44 -2.43 8.91
CA ALA A 101 -9.05 -3.62 8.16
C ALA A 101 -8.89 -4.88 9.03
N LEU A 102 -8.67 -4.71 10.34
CA LEU A 102 -8.57 -5.80 11.32
C LEU A 102 -9.93 -6.34 11.81
N LYS A 103 -11.05 -5.72 11.43
CA LYS A 103 -12.41 -6.17 11.78
C LYS A 103 -12.94 -7.17 10.76
#